data_AF-A0A4U2XZB8-F1
#
_entry.id   AF-A0A4U2XZB8-F1
#
_cell.length_a   1.000
_cell.length_b   1.000
_cell.length_c   1.000
_cell.angle_alpha   90.00
_cell.angle_beta   90.00
_cell.angle_gamma   90.00
#
_symmetry.space_group_name_H-M   'P 1'
#
loop_
_entity.id
_entity.type
_entity.pdbx_description
1 polymer ?
#
loop_
_entity_poly.entity_id
_entity_poly.type
_entity_poly.pdbx_seq_one_letter_code
_entity_poly.pdbx_strand_id
1 'polypeptide(L)'
;MRLKDNVIIKFREDQKVTVINKRTTEFLIEDVNKYYFNILSNRYFDKAISDEVKSFLMENNLVCNNEDYSIIDSSLQNNLYYIESIANSPNISSTKIQKEIQNKKIGIVGIGGTGTVVLEHLQRIGFLCN
;
A
#
# COMPACT_ATOMS: atom_id res chain seq x y z
N MET A 1 7.18 -8.43 7.06
CA MET A 1 6.00 -7.86 6.35
C MET A 1 5.80 -6.42 6.82
N ARG A 2 4.92 -5.65 6.18
CA ARG A 2 4.53 -4.34 6.71
C ARG A 2 3.05 -4.03 6.53
N LEU A 3 2.54 -3.07 7.31
CA LEU A 3 1.25 -2.44 7.04
C LEU A 3 1.29 -1.71 5.70
N LYS A 4 0.17 -1.73 4.98
CA LYS A 4 -0.01 -0.86 3.82
C LYS A 4 -0.04 0.60 4.26
N ASP A 5 0.40 1.50 3.39
CA ASP A 5 0.53 2.92 3.75
C ASP A 5 -0.80 3.58 4.13
N ASN A 6 -1.89 3.12 3.51
CA ASN A 6 -3.25 3.59 3.77
C ASN A 6 -3.92 2.96 5.01
N VAL A 7 -3.16 2.23 5.84
CA VAL A 7 -3.62 1.70 7.12
C VAL A 7 -3.15 2.61 8.24
N ILE A 8 -4.09 3.03 9.08
CA ILE A 8 -3.85 3.93 10.22
C ILE A 8 -4.10 3.15 11.50
N ILE A 9 -3.13 3.21 12.41
CA ILE A 9 -3.21 2.58 13.73
C ILE A 9 -3.38 3.67 14.78
N LYS A 10 -4.34 3.50 15.69
CA LYS A 10 -4.58 4.40 16.82
C LYS A 10 -4.89 3.58 18.06
N PHE A 11 -4.69 4.17 19.23
CA PHE A 11 -5.16 3.61 20.50
C PHE A 11 -6.32 4.46 21.03
N ARG A 12 -7.43 3.82 21.41
CA ARG A 12 -8.54 4.46 22.11
C ARG A 12 -8.44 4.15 23.59
N GLU A 13 -8.10 5.18 24.38
CA GLU A 13 -7.84 5.06 25.81
C GLU A 13 -9.08 4.69 26.65
N ASP A 14 -10.24 5.20 26.25
CA ASP A 14 -11.53 4.99 26.91
C ASP A 14 -12.01 3.54 26.80
N GLN A 15 -11.79 2.94 25.63
CA GLN A 15 -12.21 1.56 25.32
C GLN A 15 -11.09 0.54 25.50
N LYS A 16 -9.86 0.99 25.76
CA LYS A 16 -8.65 0.14 25.85
C LYS A 16 -8.49 -0.78 24.64
N VAL A 17 -8.68 -0.21 23.44
CA VAL A 17 -8.60 -0.94 22.17
C VAL A 17 -7.59 -0.31 21.21
N THR A 18 -6.93 -1.16 20.45
CA THR A 18 -6.19 -0.78 19.24
C THR A 18 -7.17 -0.71 18.08
N VAL A 19 -7.20 0.45 17.42
CA VAL A 19 -8.03 0.74 16.26
C VAL A 19 -7.18 0.66 15.01
N ILE A 20 -7.66 -0.13 14.05
CA ILE A 20 -7.03 -0.27 12.73
C ILE A 20 -8.02 0.26 11.70
N ASN A 21 -7.71 1.40 11.09
CA ASN A 21 -8.52 2.00 10.04
C ASN A 21 -7.91 1.72 8.66
N LYS A 22 -8.75 1.28 7.72
CA LYS A 22 -8.44 1.22 6.29
C LYS A 22 -9.60 1.81 5.52
N ARG A 23 -9.39 2.99 4.93
CA ARG A 23 -10.45 3.76 4.25
C ARG A 23 -11.67 3.95 5.17
N THR A 24 -12.81 3.39 4.82
CA THR A 24 -14.08 3.46 5.56
C THR A 24 -14.27 2.30 6.54
N THR A 25 -13.34 1.35 6.58
CA THR A 25 -13.42 0.17 7.45
C THR A 25 -12.59 0.41 8.71
N GLU A 26 -13.15 0.02 9.84
CA GLU A 26 -12.52 0.08 11.15
C GLU A 26 -12.55 -1.31 11.80
N PHE A 27 -11.41 -1.71 12.34
CA PHE A 27 -11.27 -2.92 13.13
C PHE A 27 -10.78 -2.56 14.53
N LEU A 28 -11.26 -3.31 15.52
CA LEU A 28 -10.95 -3.09 16.93
C LEU A 28 -10.33 -4.36 17.50
N ILE A 29 -9.23 -4.20 18.22
CA ILE A 29 -8.57 -5.27 18.96
C ILE A 29 -8.51 -4.82 20.41
N GLU A 30 -9.06 -5.61 21.33
CA GLU A 30 -8.90 -5.36 22.77
C GLU A 30 -7.41 -5.37 23.11
N ASP A 31 -6.94 -4.30 23.76
CA ASP A 31 -5.51 -4.08 23.95
C ASP A 31 -5.22 -3.29 25.23
N VAL A 32 -5.55 -3.88 26.37
CA VAL A 32 -5.44 -3.26 27.70
C VAL A 32 -4.04 -2.67 27.95
N ASN A 33 -3.00 -3.35 27.47
CA ASN A 33 -1.60 -2.99 27.71
C ASN A 33 -0.91 -2.31 26.51
N LYS A 34 -1.66 -1.89 25.48
CA LYS A 34 -1.11 -1.29 24.24
C LYS A 34 -0.11 -2.18 23.51
N TYR A 35 -0.17 -3.49 23.71
CA TYR A 35 0.73 -4.45 23.08
C TYR A 35 0.59 -4.42 21.56
N TYR A 36 -0.63 -4.57 21.05
CA TYR A 36 -0.89 -4.54 19.61
C TYR A 36 -0.65 -3.15 19.02
N PHE A 37 -1.04 -2.09 19.75
CA PHE A 37 -0.77 -0.71 19.35
C PHE A 37 0.74 -0.49 19.13
N ASN A 38 1.57 -0.84 20.12
CA ASN A 38 3.00 -0.61 20.06
C ASN A 38 3.66 -1.42 18.94
N ILE A 39 3.24 -2.68 18.73
CA ILE A 39 3.79 -3.52 17.68
C ILE A 39 3.39 -3.01 16.29
N LEU A 40 2.10 -2.73 16.08
CA LEU A 40 1.58 -2.33 14.77
C LEU A 40 1.97 -0.89 14.40
N SER A 41 2.20 -0.02 15.39
CA SER A 41 2.66 1.36 15.16
C SER A 41 4.04 1.42 14.52
N ASN A 42 4.90 0.41 14.70
CA ASN A 42 6.20 0.34 14.03
C ASN A 42 6.10 0.05 12.53
N ARG A 43 4.89 -0.23 12.00
CA ARG A 43 4.55 -0.58 10.60
C ARG A 43 5.22 -1.83 10.05
N TYR A 44 6.44 -2.15 10.44
CA TYR A 44 7.21 -3.34 10.07
C TYR A 44 7.14 -4.36 11.20
N PHE A 45 6.79 -5.59 10.84
CA PHE A 45 6.71 -6.68 11.81
C PHE A 45 7.12 -7.99 11.14
N ASP A 46 7.93 -8.75 11.87
CA ASP A 46 8.47 -10.04 11.42
C ASP A 46 7.93 -11.21 12.25
N LYS A 47 8.28 -11.29 13.54
CA LYS A 47 7.97 -12.45 14.41
C LYS A 47 7.30 -12.11 15.74
N ALA A 48 7.10 -10.82 16.03
CA ALA A 48 6.55 -10.38 17.31
C ALA A 48 5.01 -10.51 17.40
N ILE A 49 4.32 -10.78 16.29
CA ILE A 49 2.86 -10.96 16.26
C ILE A 49 2.49 -12.43 16.22
N SER A 50 1.40 -12.81 16.88
CA SER A 50 0.84 -14.15 16.78
C SER A 50 0.37 -14.45 15.35
N ASP A 51 0.34 -15.74 14.99
CA ASP A 51 -0.15 -16.19 13.68
C ASP A 51 -1.62 -15.85 13.45
N GLU A 52 -2.41 -15.77 14.52
CA GLU A 52 -3.81 -15.32 14.48
C GLU A 52 -3.91 -13.86 14.01
N VAL A 53 -3.15 -12.95 14.63
CA VAL A 53 -3.14 -11.53 14.24
C VAL A 53 -2.59 -11.38 12.83
N LYS A 54 -1.56 -12.14 12.48
CA LYS A 54 -1.00 -12.13 11.13
C LYS A 54 -2.04 -12.58 10.09
N SER A 55 -2.77 -13.66 10.35
CA SER A 55 -3.85 -14.15 9.49
C SER A 55 -4.95 -13.10 9.35
N PHE A 56 -5.41 -12.52 10.46
CA PHE A 56 -6.38 -11.43 10.46
C PHE A 56 -5.94 -10.25 9.58
N LEU A 57 -4.69 -9.81 9.71
CA LEU A 57 -4.13 -8.71 8.92
C LEU A 57 -4.07 -9.05 7.43
N MET A 58 -3.74 -10.30 7.08
CA MET A 58 -3.69 -10.77 5.69
C MET A 58 -5.09 -10.91 5.07
N GLU A 59 -6.02 -11.53 5.78
CA GLU A 59 -7.42 -11.73 5.34
C GLU A 59 -8.13 -10.40 5.10
N ASN A 60 -7.88 -9.40 5.96
CA ASN A 60 -8.43 -8.05 5.79
C ASN A 60 -7.60 -7.16 4.84
N ASN A 61 -6.58 -7.74 4.20
CA ASN A 61 -5.76 -7.10 3.19
C ASN A 61 -5.10 -5.79 3.72
N LEU A 62 -4.65 -5.81 4.97
CA LEU A 62 -4.08 -4.68 5.70
C LEU A 62 -2.56 -4.56 5.52
N VAL A 63 -1.96 -5.56 4.89
CA VAL A 63 -0.51 -5.77 4.86
C VAL A 63 -0.01 -6.04 3.45
N CYS A 64 1.26 -5.79 3.25
CA CYS A 64 1.99 -6.14 2.03
C CYS A 64 3.37 -6.71 2.39
N ASN A 65 4.00 -7.31 1.38
CA ASN A 65 5.38 -7.74 1.48
C ASN A 65 6.32 -6.54 1.60
N ASN A 66 7.42 -6.73 2.32
CA ASN A 66 8.44 -5.70 2.40
C ASN A 66 9.29 -5.75 1.13
N GLU A 67 8.94 -4.93 0.15
CA GLU A 67 9.69 -4.82 -1.09
C GLU A 67 10.77 -3.74 -0.99
N ASP A 68 11.89 -3.96 -1.69
CA ASP A 68 12.90 -2.92 -1.89
C ASP A 68 12.43 -1.96 -2.99
N TYR A 69 12.13 -0.73 -2.59
CA TYR A 69 11.70 0.33 -3.50
C TYR A 69 12.84 1.12 -4.12
N SER A 70 14.09 0.89 -3.70
CA SER A 70 15.26 1.60 -4.24
C SER A 70 15.50 1.32 -5.72
N ILE A 71 14.94 0.22 -6.23
CA ILE A 71 15.02 -0.19 -7.65
C ILE A 71 14.07 0.59 -8.57
N ILE A 72 13.18 1.42 -8.02
CA ILE A 72 12.23 2.27 -8.76
C ILE A 72 12.59 3.73 -8.52
N ASP A 73 12.38 4.57 -9.54
CA ASP A 73 12.52 6.02 -9.41
C ASP A 73 11.69 6.56 -8.23
N SER A 74 12.33 7.36 -7.38
CA SER A 74 11.70 7.99 -6.22
C SER A 74 10.40 8.75 -6.55
N SER A 75 10.31 9.36 -7.74
CA SER A 75 9.13 10.08 -8.22
C SER A 75 7.90 9.17 -8.39
N LEU A 76 8.11 7.86 -8.55
CA LEU A 76 7.06 6.85 -8.74
C LEU A 76 6.75 6.08 -7.44
N GLN A 77 7.37 6.40 -6.30
CA GLN A 77 7.12 5.68 -5.05
C GLN A 77 5.65 5.74 -4.61
N ASN A 78 5.00 6.89 -4.81
CA ASN A 78 3.56 7.03 -4.53
C ASN A 78 2.71 6.06 -5.35
N ASN A 79 3.13 5.72 -6.57
CA ASN A 79 2.43 4.73 -7.40
C ASN A 79 2.57 3.33 -6.80
N LEU A 80 3.73 3.00 -6.21
CA LEU A 80 3.93 1.72 -5.53
C LEU A 80 2.96 1.58 -4.34
N TYR A 81 2.87 2.59 -3.47
CA TYR A 81 1.91 2.61 -2.37
C TYR A 81 0.46 2.53 -2.86
N TYR A 82 0.15 3.22 -3.96
CA TYR A 82 -1.18 3.14 -4.57
C TYR A 82 -1.50 1.72 -5.06
N ILE A 83 -0.58 1.08 -5.80
CA ILE A 83 -0.71 -0.30 -6.28
C ILE A 83 -0.95 -1.25 -5.11
N GLU A 84 -0.19 -1.12 -4.03
CA GLU A 84 -0.41 -1.91 -2.81
C GLU A 84 -1.79 -1.68 -2.20
N SER A 85 -2.27 -0.43 -2.20
CA SER A 85 -3.55 -0.08 -1.59
C SER A 85 -4.75 -0.72 -2.31
N ILE A 86 -4.64 -0.94 -3.62
CA ILE A 86 -5.68 -1.56 -4.46
C ILE A 86 -5.48 -3.07 -4.65
N ALA A 87 -4.26 -3.57 -4.42
CA ALA A 87 -3.94 -4.98 -4.46
C ALA A 87 -4.77 -5.76 -3.44
N ASN A 88 -5.44 -6.83 -3.87
CA ASN A 88 -6.23 -7.72 -3.02
C ASN A 88 -5.41 -8.84 -2.37
N SER A 89 -4.11 -8.89 -2.64
CA SER A 89 -3.20 -9.90 -2.11
C SER A 89 -1.90 -9.26 -1.62
N PRO A 90 -1.36 -9.68 -0.47
CA PRO A 90 -0.08 -9.20 0.03
C PRO A 90 1.12 -9.62 -0.84
N ASN A 91 0.93 -10.64 -1.70
CA ASN A 91 1.96 -11.18 -2.59
C ASN A 91 2.06 -10.46 -3.93
N ILE A 92 1.24 -9.44 -4.17
CA ILE A 92 1.36 -8.61 -5.36
C ILE A 92 2.62 -7.77 -5.24
N SER A 93 3.50 -7.90 -6.24
CA SER A 93 4.71 -7.10 -6.31
C SER A 93 4.44 -5.76 -6.98
N SER A 94 4.45 -4.69 -6.19
CA SER A 94 4.20 -3.33 -6.66
C SER A 94 5.30 -2.87 -7.61
N THR A 95 6.55 -3.22 -7.30
CA THR A 95 7.72 -2.92 -8.16
C THR A 95 7.64 -3.66 -9.50
N LYS A 96 7.18 -4.91 -9.52
CA LYS A 96 6.96 -5.65 -10.78
C LYS A 96 5.89 -4.98 -11.64
N ILE A 97 4.76 -4.60 -11.04
CA ILE A 97 3.68 -3.91 -11.76
C ILE A 97 4.18 -2.56 -12.32
N GLN A 98 4.93 -1.79 -11.54
CA GLN A 98 5.47 -0.51 -12.02
C GLN A 98 6.46 -0.71 -13.18
N LYS A 99 7.30 -1.75 -13.13
CA LYS A 99 8.18 -2.11 -14.25
C LYS A 99 7.39 -2.53 -15.49
N GLU A 100 6.29 -3.27 -15.32
CA GLU A 100 5.41 -3.61 -16.43
C GLU A 100 4.76 -2.37 -17.05
N ILE A 101 4.34 -1.38 -16.25
CA ILE A 101 3.86 -0.09 -16.73
C ILE A 101 4.93 0.62 -17.56
N GLN A 102 6.15 0.73 -17.02
CA GLN A 102 7.29 1.37 -17.70
C GLN A 102 7.64 0.71 -19.04
N ASN A 103 7.49 -0.62 -19.14
CA ASN A 103 7.82 -1.38 -20.35
C ASN A 103 6.68 -1.45 -21.38
N LYS A 104 5.46 -1.02 -21.02
CA LYS A 104 4.32 -1.06 -21.94
C LYS A 104 4.33 0.16 -22.87
N LYS A 105 3.89 -0.06 -24.12
CA LYS A 105 3.72 0.99 -25.12
C LYS A 105 2.25 1.33 -25.29
N ILE A 106 1.93 2.62 -25.34
CA ILE A 106 0.58 3.13 -25.58
C ILE A 106 0.63 4.06 -26.80
N GLY A 107 -0.26 3.84 -27.76
CA GLY A 107 -0.47 4.76 -28.89
C GLY A 107 -1.61 5.73 -28.58
N ILE A 108 -1.38 7.03 -28.78
CA ILE A 108 -2.41 8.07 -28.66
C ILE A 108 -2.75 8.58 -30.06
N VAL A 109 -3.99 8.39 -30.50
CA VAL A 109 -4.47 8.89 -31.79
C VAL A 109 -5.19 10.21 -31.57
N GLY A 110 -4.55 11.30 -32.01
CA GLY A 110 -5.03 12.67 -31.82
C GLY A 110 -4.40 13.36 -30.60
N ILE A 111 -3.58 14.37 -30.86
CA ILE A 111 -2.85 15.16 -29.84
C ILE A 111 -3.50 16.52 -29.57
N GLY A 112 -4.81 16.62 -29.70
CA GLY A 112 -5.57 17.80 -29.24
C GLY A 112 -5.58 17.91 -27.70
N GLY A 113 -6.36 18.83 -27.15
CA GLY A 113 -6.38 19.10 -25.69
C GLY A 113 -6.47 17.83 -24.83
N THR A 114 -7.45 16.96 -25.08
CA THR A 114 -7.58 15.69 -24.34
C THR A 114 -6.38 14.76 -24.52
N GLY A 115 -5.83 14.67 -25.74
CA GLY A 115 -4.66 13.83 -26.03
C GLY A 115 -3.43 14.26 -25.23
N THR A 116 -3.20 15.57 -25.11
CA THR A 116 -2.10 16.12 -24.30
C THR A 116 -2.29 15.84 -22.81
N VAL A 117 -3.52 15.97 -22.29
CA VAL A 117 -3.84 15.65 -20.89
C VAL A 117 -3.62 14.17 -20.59
N VAL A 118 -4.03 13.28 -21.49
CA VAL A 118 -3.80 11.83 -21.34
C VAL A 118 -2.31 11.52 -21.36
N LEU A 119 -1.55 12.09 -22.31
CA LEU A 119 -0.10 11.91 -22.41
C LEU A 119 0.60 12.30 -21.10
N GLU A 120 0.26 13.47 -20.55
CA GLU A 120 0.83 13.96 -19.29
C GLU A 120 0.56 12.99 -18.13
N HIS A 121 -0.67 12.50 -17.99
CA HIS A 121 -1.00 11.53 -16.94
C HIS A 121 -0.27 10.20 -17.12
N LEU A 122 -0.14 9.70 -18.36
CA LEU A 122 0.61 8.48 -18.67
C LEU A 122 2.09 8.62 -18.26
N GLN A 123 2.71 9.76 -18.54
CA GLN A 123 4.08 10.03 -18.11
C GLN A 123 4.20 10.07 -16.58
N ARG A 124 3.27 10.76 -15.89
CA ARG A 124 3.26 10.85 -14.41
C ARG A 124 3.09 9.50 -13.71
N ILE A 125 2.35 8.56 -14.31
CA ILE A 125 2.23 7.19 -13.77
C ILE A 125 3.39 6.27 -14.16
N GLY A 126 4.33 6.76 -14.98
CA GLY A 126 5.58 6.08 -15.30
C GLY A 126 5.62 5.38 -16.66
N PHE A 127 4.72 5.66 -17.59
CA PHE A 127 4.92 5.21 -18.98
C PHE A 127 6.09 5.97 -19.62
N LEU A 128 6.98 5.23 -20.28
CA LEU A 128 8.10 5.81 -21.00
C LEU A 128 7.67 6.22 -22.41
N CYS A 129 7.85 7.49 -22.75
CA CYS A 129 7.67 8.01 -24.11
C CYS A 129 9.01 7.88 -24.86
N ASN A 130 9.29 6.68 -25.36
CA ASN A 130 10.45 6.40 -26.22
C ASN A 130 10.01 6.28 -27.68
#